data_AF-A0A1X7USS4-F1
#
_entry.id   AF-A0A1X7USS4-F1
#
_cell.length_a   1.000
_cell.length_b   1.000
_cell.length_c   1.000
_cell.angle_alpha   90.00
_cell.angle_beta   90.00
_cell.angle_gamma   90.00
#
_symmetry.space_group_name_H-M   'P 1'
#
loop_
_entity.id
_entity.type
_entity.pdbx_description
1 polymer ?
#
loop_
_entity_poly.entity_id
_entity_poly.type
_entity_poly.pdbx_seq_one_letter_code
_entity_poly.pdbx_strand_id
1 'polypeptide(L)'
;MRLLSHAWASPTDPPLPLNALLWATVCIAFFGFLRLGEVMVAGPEATPPILISGIAIDSHSDPGIIRLSLGRMKTEPFGTGTTVFLGKTGVAGLCPVRAILNYLRVCPSLNQGPLLIFPDWSPLTRDVFVKHLKDTLAARGIDQRWYSGHSFRIGAATSTAQAGVPDHLIKALGRWKSEAYQIYIRTPLSSLTAVSASLARSASSPSGPSSHSSQ
;
A
#
# COMPACT_ATOMS: atom_id res chain seq x y z
N MET A 1 -7.73 3.03 -4.82
CA MET A 1 -8.08 1.99 -3.82
C MET A 1 -9.54 1.59 -3.87
N ARG A 2 -10.51 2.45 -3.50
CA ARG A 2 -11.95 2.07 -3.48
C ARG A 2 -12.47 1.49 -4.79
N LEU A 3 -12.09 2.08 -5.93
CA LEU A 3 -12.50 1.55 -7.23
C LEU A 3 -11.95 0.14 -7.50
N LEU A 4 -10.69 -0.11 -7.12
CA LEU A 4 -10.05 -1.41 -7.28
C LEU A 4 -10.60 -2.42 -6.28
N SER A 5 -11.01 -2.01 -5.07
CA SER A 5 -11.70 -2.92 -4.14
C SER A 5 -13.04 -3.37 -4.72
N HIS A 6 -13.83 -2.48 -5.32
CA HIS A 6 -15.06 -2.89 -6.00
C HIS A 6 -14.82 -3.82 -7.20
N ALA A 7 -13.65 -3.71 -7.85
CA ALA A 7 -13.31 -4.56 -8.98
C ALA A 7 -12.83 -5.95 -8.55
N TRP A 8 -12.00 -6.03 -7.51
CA TRP A 8 -11.19 -7.22 -7.22
C TRP A 8 -11.33 -7.74 -5.78
N ALA A 9 -11.81 -6.94 -4.83
CA ALA A 9 -12.18 -7.46 -3.51
C ALA A 9 -13.51 -8.21 -3.66
N SER A 10 -13.42 -9.50 -4.03
CA SER A 10 -14.59 -10.32 -4.33
C SER A 10 -15.53 -10.40 -3.13
N PRO A 11 -16.85 -10.24 -3.33
CA PRO A 11 -17.84 -10.56 -2.30
C PRO A 11 -18.06 -12.08 -2.14
N THR A 12 -17.54 -12.88 -3.07
CA THR A 12 -17.71 -14.34 -3.08
C THR A 12 -16.72 -15.01 -2.12
N ASP A 13 -17.15 -16.13 -1.51
CA ASP A 13 -16.31 -16.99 -0.68
C ASP A 13 -16.32 -18.43 -1.22
N PRO A 14 -15.20 -18.97 -1.75
CA PRO A 14 -13.91 -18.30 -1.93
C PRO A 14 -13.92 -17.23 -3.05
N PRO A 15 -12.98 -16.28 -3.03
CA PRO A 15 -12.81 -15.30 -4.11
C PRO A 15 -12.27 -15.96 -5.40
N LEU A 16 -12.55 -15.35 -6.56
CA LEU A 16 -11.91 -15.79 -7.81
C LEU A 16 -10.37 -15.64 -7.70
N PRO A 17 -9.57 -16.67 -8.06
CA PRO A 17 -8.12 -16.65 -7.84
C PRO A 17 -7.39 -15.43 -8.42
N LEU A 18 -7.72 -15.05 -9.67
CA LEU A 18 -7.13 -13.87 -10.31
C LEU A 18 -7.47 -12.58 -9.55
N ASN A 19 -8.73 -12.40 -9.14
CA ASN A 19 -9.14 -11.21 -8.40
C ASN A 19 -8.47 -11.15 -7.03
N ALA A 20 -8.36 -12.27 -6.33
CA ALA A 20 -7.67 -12.35 -5.05
C ALA A 20 -6.17 -11.99 -5.20
N LEU A 21 -5.49 -12.53 -6.21
CA LEU A 21 -4.11 -12.21 -6.55
C LEU A 21 -3.92 -10.70 -6.82
N LEU A 22 -4.71 -10.13 -7.73
CA LEU A 22 -4.62 -8.72 -8.09
C LEU A 22 -4.94 -7.80 -6.90
N TRP A 23 -5.94 -8.16 -6.09
CA TRP A 23 -6.32 -7.38 -4.91
C TRP A 23 -5.27 -7.44 -3.80
N ALA A 24 -4.76 -8.63 -3.47
CA ALA A 24 -3.67 -8.80 -2.52
C ALA A 24 -2.44 -7.98 -2.95
N THR A 25 -2.13 -7.99 -4.25
CA THR A 25 -1.02 -7.23 -4.81
C THR A 25 -1.19 -5.72 -4.65
N VAL A 26 -2.39 -5.18 -4.94
CA VAL A 26 -2.72 -3.77 -4.70
C VAL A 26 -2.57 -3.42 -3.22
N CYS A 27 -3.08 -4.27 -2.34
CA CYS A 27 -3.01 -4.07 -0.90
C CYS A 27 -1.57 -4.05 -0.39
N ILE A 28 -0.74 -5.01 -0.80
CA ILE A 28 0.69 -5.06 -0.46
C ILE A 28 1.39 -3.79 -0.96
N ALA A 29 1.18 -3.41 -2.22
CA ALA A 29 1.83 -2.26 -2.81
C ALA A 29 1.44 -0.94 -2.12
N PHE A 30 0.14 -0.74 -1.87
CA PHE A 30 -0.38 0.49 -1.28
C PHE A 30 -0.07 0.61 0.21
N PHE A 31 -0.46 -0.38 1.02
CA PHE A 31 -0.28 -0.32 2.47
C PHE A 31 1.19 -0.50 2.89
N GLY A 32 1.99 -1.16 2.07
CA GLY A 32 3.43 -1.30 2.30
C GLY A 32 4.28 -0.15 1.78
N PHE A 33 3.69 0.87 1.13
CA PHE A 33 4.42 1.96 0.46
C PHE A 33 5.49 1.43 -0.52
N LEU A 34 5.15 0.37 -1.26
CA LEU A 34 6.06 -0.34 -2.15
C LEU A 34 5.90 0.14 -3.59
N ARG A 35 7.01 0.23 -4.31
CA ARG A 35 6.96 0.27 -5.78
C ARG A 35 6.61 -1.13 -6.30
N LEU A 36 5.98 -1.23 -7.47
CA LEU A 36 5.69 -2.55 -8.04
C LEU A 36 6.95 -3.41 -8.26
N GLY A 37 8.10 -2.80 -8.54
CA GLY A 37 9.38 -3.54 -8.64
C GLY A 37 9.91 -4.08 -7.30
N GLU A 38 9.35 -3.68 -6.17
CA GLU A 38 9.64 -4.26 -4.84
C GLU A 38 8.64 -5.39 -4.49
N VAL A 39 7.61 -5.61 -5.33
CA VAL A 39 6.51 -6.55 -5.08
C VAL A 39 6.52 -7.71 -6.07
N MET A 40 6.85 -7.43 -7.33
CA MET A 40 6.74 -8.37 -8.46
C MET A 40 8.09 -8.74 -9.03
N VAL A 41 8.16 -9.91 -9.64
CA VAL A 41 9.34 -10.33 -10.42
C VAL A 41 9.54 -9.40 -11.61
N ALA A 42 10.81 -9.14 -11.95
CA ALA A 42 11.17 -8.39 -13.15
C ALA A 42 10.94 -9.20 -14.45
N GLY A 43 10.96 -10.53 -14.34
CA GLY A 43 10.69 -11.48 -15.40
C GLY A 43 10.63 -12.91 -14.83
N PRO A 44 10.28 -13.92 -15.63
CA PRO A 44 10.07 -15.30 -15.15
C PRO A 44 11.27 -15.89 -14.41
N GLU A 45 12.49 -15.60 -14.89
CA GLU A 45 13.75 -16.11 -14.33
C GLU A 45 14.37 -15.21 -13.26
N ALA A 46 13.72 -14.08 -12.93
CA ALA A 46 14.26 -13.14 -11.96
C ALA A 46 14.00 -13.62 -10.53
N THR A 47 14.94 -13.36 -9.63
CA THR A 47 14.74 -13.63 -8.20
C THR A 47 13.49 -12.90 -7.70
N PRO A 48 12.53 -13.61 -7.09
CA PRO A 48 11.33 -12.97 -6.55
C PRO A 48 11.66 -12.01 -5.41
N PRO A 49 11.11 -10.79 -5.43
CA PRO A 49 11.37 -9.83 -4.35
C PRO A 49 10.64 -10.21 -3.06
N ILE A 50 9.56 -10.99 -3.15
CA ILE A 50 8.82 -11.48 -1.98
C ILE A 50 8.60 -12.98 -2.16
N LEU A 51 9.10 -13.74 -1.19
CA LEU A 51 8.90 -15.18 -1.12
C LEU A 51 7.77 -15.52 -0.14
N ILE A 52 7.10 -16.64 -0.36
CA ILE A 52 6.07 -17.13 0.58
C ILE A 52 6.64 -17.39 1.98
N SER A 53 7.89 -17.90 2.06
CA SER A 53 8.64 -18.07 3.31
C SER A 53 9.01 -16.75 4.00
N GLY A 54 8.92 -15.63 3.28
CA GLY A 54 9.15 -14.29 3.81
C GLY A 54 7.95 -13.71 4.56
N ILE A 55 6.81 -14.41 4.60
CA ILE A 55 5.61 -14.02 5.34
C ILE A 55 5.66 -14.56 6.77
N ALA A 56 5.36 -13.69 7.73
CA ALA A 56 5.01 -14.12 9.08
C ALA A 56 3.73 -13.43 9.54
N ILE A 57 2.96 -14.14 10.37
CA ILE A 57 1.73 -13.66 11.01
C ILE A 57 1.92 -13.65 12.53
N ASP A 58 1.25 -12.74 13.20
CA ASP A 58 1.28 -12.58 14.66
C ASP A 58 0.41 -13.62 15.40
N SER A 59 -0.66 -14.09 14.76
CA SER A 59 -1.57 -15.11 15.28
C SER A 59 -2.08 -16.00 14.15
N HIS A 60 -2.25 -17.30 14.40
CA HIS A 60 -2.85 -18.22 13.43
C HIS A 60 -4.38 -18.17 13.39
N SER A 61 -5.03 -17.80 14.49
CA SER A 61 -6.50 -17.80 14.60
C SER A 61 -7.14 -16.48 14.17
N ASP A 62 -6.52 -15.36 14.54
CA ASP A 62 -6.93 -14.03 14.09
C ASP A 62 -5.72 -13.13 13.83
N PRO A 63 -5.08 -13.27 12.65
CA PRO A 63 -3.94 -12.43 12.29
C PRO A 63 -4.31 -10.94 12.33
N GLY A 64 -3.61 -10.16 13.14
CA GLY A 64 -3.72 -8.70 13.21
C GLY A 64 -2.67 -8.00 12.36
N ILE A 65 -1.52 -8.65 12.16
CA ILE A 65 -0.35 -8.09 11.49
C ILE A 65 0.25 -9.14 10.56
N ILE A 66 0.53 -8.75 9.32
CA ILE A 66 1.36 -9.53 8.40
C ILE A 66 2.71 -8.83 8.26
N ARG A 67 3.78 -9.56 8.54
CA ARG A 67 5.16 -9.16 8.30
C ARG A 67 5.61 -9.72 6.95
N LEU A 68 6.07 -8.86 6.06
CA LEU A 68 6.64 -9.22 4.77
C LEU A 68 8.15 -8.93 4.75
N SER A 69 8.93 -9.95 4.44
CA SER A 69 10.37 -9.83 4.24
C SER A 69 10.65 -9.63 2.75
N LEU A 70 11.16 -8.45 2.40
CA LEU A 70 11.53 -8.10 1.03
C LEU A 70 12.99 -8.50 0.78
N GLY A 71 13.18 -9.24 -0.30
CA GLY A 71 14.48 -9.61 -0.84
C GLY A 71 15.30 -8.40 -1.32
N ARG A 72 16.56 -8.67 -1.66
CA ARG A 72 17.62 -7.70 -1.94
C ARG A 72 17.15 -6.52 -2.80
N MET A 73 17.21 -5.30 -2.26
CA MET A 73 16.81 -4.08 -2.98
C MET A 73 17.91 -3.58 -3.91
N LYS A 74 17.51 -3.01 -5.06
CA LYS A 74 18.41 -2.43 -6.08
C LYS A 74 19.38 -1.37 -5.53
N THR A 75 19.07 -0.73 -4.39
CA THR A 75 19.85 0.37 -3.80
C THR A 75 20.68 -0.02 -2.57
N GLU A 76 20.71 -1.30 -2.18
CA GLU A 76 21.45 -1.77 -1.01
C GLU A 76 22.28 -3.01 -1.37
N PRO A 77 23.47 -2.83 -1.98
CA PRO A 77 24.33 -3.94 -2.40
C PRO A 77 24.76 -4.86 -1.24
N PHE A 78 24.70 -4.36 0.00
CA PHE A 78 25.07 -5.05 1.24
C PHE A 78 23.93 -5.15 2.27
N GLY A 79 22.67 -4.86 1.89
CA GLY A 79 21.56 -4.74 2.86
C GLY A 79 20.96 -6.08 3.31
N THR A 80 20.66 -6.18 4.61
CA THR A 80 20.04 -7.33 5.31
C THR A 80 18.56 -7.60 4.96
N GLY A 81 18.12 -7.22 3.76
CA GLY A 81 16.70 -7.22 3.39
C GLY A 81 15.93 -6.09 4.08
N THR A 82 14.65 -5.94 3.77
CA THR A 82 13.79 -4.95 4.43
C THR A 82 12.49 -5.59 4.86
N THR A 83 12.01 -5.24 6.04
CA THR A 83 10.74 -5.74 6.56
C THR A 83 9.66 -4.67 6.41
N VAL A 84 8.47 -5.09 5.99
CA VAL A 84 7.26 -4.27 5.94
C VAL A 84 6.19 -4.92 6.81
N PHE A 85 5.44 -4.11 7.53
CA PHE A 85 4.34 -4.56 8.38
C PHE A 85 3.01 -4.04 7.82
N LEU A 86 2.04 -4.94 7.68
CA LEU A 86 0.70 -4.64 7.19
C LEU A 86 -0.31 -4.94 8.28
N GLY A 87 -1.00 -3.91 8.76
CA GLY A 87 -1.99 -4.03 9.82
C GLY A 87 -3.40 -4.32 9.31
N LYS A 88 -4.18 -5.06 10.11
CA LYS A 88 -5.62 -5.25 9.92
C LYS A 88 -6.33 -3.91 10.13
N THR A 89 -7.18 -3.51 9.18
CA THR A 89 -7.79 -2.16 9.16
C THR A 89 -9.18 -2.11 9.76
N GLY A 90 -9.85 -3.26 9.94
CA GLY A 90 -11.27 -3.33 10.35
C GLY A 90 -12.29 -2.89 9.29
N VAL A 91 -11.84 -2.32 8.15
CA VAL A 91 -12.72 -1.83 7.08
C VAL A 91 -13.05 -2.95 6.09
N ALA A 92 -14.35 -3.18 5.87
CA ALA A 92 -14.82 -4.16 4.88
C ALA A 92 -14.30 -3.82 3.46
N GLY A 93 -13.78 -4.82 2.75
CA GLY A 93 -13.25 -4.67 1.40
C GLY A 93 -11.91 -3.92 1.28
N LEU A 94 -11.39 -3.30 2.34
CA LEU A 94 -10.14 -2.53 2.32
C LEU A 94 -9.24 -2.90 3.51
N CYS A 95 -8.77 -4.15 3.53
CA CYS A 95 -7.88 -4.66 4.57
C CYS A 95 -6.76 -5.50 3.93
N PRO A 96 -5.47 -5.12 4.09
CA PRO A 96 -4.38 -5.85 3.48
C PRO A 96 -4.22 -7.25 4.07
N VAL A 97 -4.41 -7.40 5.38
CA VAL A 97 -4.37 -8.71 6.05
C VAL A 97 -5.41 -9.65 5.45
N ARG A 98 -6.67 -9.22 5.39
CA ARG A 98 -7.75 -10.03 4.80
C ARG A 98 -7.52 -10.32 3.32
N ALA A 99 -7.02 -9.36 2.55
CA ALA A 99 -6.73 -9.54 1.12
C ALA A 99 -5.66 -10.63 0.90
N ILE A 100 -4.57 -10.59 1.66
CA ILE A 100 -3.48 -11.57 1.55
C ILE A 100 -3.96 -12.95 1.99
N LEU A 101 -4.66 -13.06 3.13
CA LEU A 101 -5.19 -14.34 3.60
C LEU A 101 -6.20 -14.94 2.60
N ASN A 102 -7.08 -14.11 2.04
CA ASN A 102 -8.02 -14.53 1.01
C ASN A 102 -7.32 -15.06 -0.24
N TYR A 103 -6.25 -14.41 -0.66
CA TYR A 103 -5.41 -14.90 -1.75
C TYR A 103 -4.72 -16.23 -1.39
N LEU A 104 -4.12 -16.35 -0.21
CA LEU A 104 -3.43 -17.58 0.22
C LEU A 104 -4.37 -18.79 0.31
N ARG A 105 -5.69 -18.60 0.54
CA ARG A 105 -6.69 -19.68 0.51
C ARG A 105 -6.95 -20.27 -0.88
N VAL A 106 -6.75 -19.47 -1.93
CA VAL A 106 -7.04 -19.85 -3.32
C VAL A 106 -5.77 -19.97 -4.18
N CYS A 107 -4.63 -19.55 -3.62
CA CYS A 107 -3.32 -19.70 -4.20
C CYS A 107 -2.95 -21.19 -4.22
N PRO A 108 -2.34 -21.70 -5.31
CA PRO A 108 -1.71 -23.00 -5.28
C PRO A 108 -0.68 -23.09 -4.14
N SER A 109 -0.74 -24.14 -3.33
CA SER A 109 0.11 -24.28 -2.14
C SER A 109 1.58 -24.45 -2.53
N LEU A 110 2.36 -23.38 -2.38
CA LEU A 110 3.82 -23.41 -2.47
C LEU A 110 4.43 -23.43 -1.07
N ASN A 111 5.27 -24.43 -0.78
CA ASN A 111 6.13 -24.38 0.41
C ASN A 111 7.32 -23.43 0.20
N GLN A 112 7.68 -23.14 -1.06
CA GLN A 112 8.81 -22.29 -1.45
C GLN A 112 8.49 -21.60 -2.78
N GLY A 113 8.99 -20.38 -2.99
CA GLY A 113 8.84 -19.64 -4.25
C GLY A 113 8.25 -18.24 -4.10
N PRO A 114 7.94 -17.57 -5.22
CA PRO A 114 7.32 -16.25 -5.24
C PRO A 114 6.01 -16.23 -4.46
N LEU A 115 5.74 -15.15 -3.74
CA LEU A 115 4.46 -14.98 -3.05
C LEU A 115 3.29 -14.84 -4.03
N LEU A 116 3.47 -14.05 -5.09
CA LEU A 116 2.41 -13.64 -6.01
C LEU A 116 2.51 -14.47 -7.30
N ILE A 117 1.68 -15.51 -7.40
CA ILE A 117 1.65 -16.46 -8.50
C ILE A 117 0.24 -16.60 -9.06
N PHE A 118 0.16 -16.93 -10.33
CA PHE A 118 -1.08 -17.31 -10.99
C PHE A 118 -1.46 -18.77 -10.65
N PRO A 119 -2.72 -19.17 -10.92
CA PRO A 119 -3.15 -20.56 -10.75
C PRO A 119 -2.35 -21.59 -11.57
N ASP A 120 -1.71 -21.15 -12.66
CA ASP A 120 -0.82 -21.96 -13.49
C ASP A 120 0.63 -22.01 -12.98
N TRP A 121 0.87 -21.52 -11.76
CA TRP A 121 2.17 -21.44 -11.07
C TRP A 121 3.16 -20.43 -11.67
N SER A 122 2.77 -19.67 -12.70
CA SER A 122 3.62 -18.62 -13.23
C SER A 122 3.68 -17.41 -12.28
N PRO A 123 4.83 -16.74 -12.13
CA PRO A 123 4.94 -15.57 -11.25
C PRO A 123 4.27 -14.34 -11.85
N LEU A 124 3.64 -13.53 -11.00
CA LEU A 124 3.05 -12.26 -11.43
C LEU A 124 4.14 -11.24 -11.79
N THR A 125 4.22 -10.90 -13.08
CA THR A 125 5.14 -9.87 -13.57
C THR A 125 4.51 -8.48 -13.52
N ARG A 126 5.36 -7.45 -13.53
CA ARG A 126 4.94 -6.05 -13.54
C ARG A 126 4.07 -5.72 -14.75
N ASP A 127 4.44 -6.17 -15.93
CA ASP A 127 3.75 -5.78 -17.16
C ASP A 127 2.36 -6.39 -17.26
N VAL A 128 2.21 -7.66 -16.85
CA VAL A 128 0.91 -8.34 -16.78
C VAL A 128 0.00 -7.64 -15.76
N PHE A 129 0.51 -7.33 -14.56
CA PHE A 129 -0.28 -6.60 -13.56
C PHE A 129 -0.70 -5.22 -14.05
N VAL A 130 0.24 -4.45 -14.62
CA VAL A 130 -0.06 -3.09 -15.12
C VAL A 130 -1.08 -3.15 -16.24
N LYS A 131 -1.06 -4.18 -17.10
CA LYS A 131 -2.12 -4.41 -18.10
C LYS A 131 -3.48 -4.60 -17.43
N HIS A 132 -3.62 -5.52 -16.48
CA HIS A 132 -4.90 -5.74 -15.78
C HIS A 132 -5.40 -4.49 -15.06
N LEU A 133 -4.50 -3.75 -14.41
CA LEU A 133 -4.82 -2.48 -13.76
C LEU A 133 -5.38 -1.47 -14.76
N LYS A 134 -4.69 -1.30 -15.88
CA LYS A 134 -5.07 -0.37 -16.94
C LYS A 134 -6.40 -0.72 -17.58
N ASP A 135 -6.60 -1.99 -17.93
CA ASP A 135 -7.86 -2.50 -18.48
C ASP A 135 -9.03 -2.25 -17.50
N THR A 136 -8.81 -2.48 -16.20
CA THR A 136 -9.80 -2.28 -15.14
C THR A 136 -10.17 -0.81 -14.92
N LEU A 137 -9.20 0.10 -15.09
CA LEU A 137 -9.40 1.55 -15.03
C LEU A 137 -10.12 2.06 -16.28
N ALA A 138 -9.72 1.59 -17.46
CA ALA A 138 -10.32 1.96 -18.74
C ALA A 138 -11.80 1.54 -18.81
N ALA A 139 -12.13 0.33 -18.33
CA ALA A 139 -13.51 -0.15 -18.22
C ALA A 139 -14.40 0.73 -17.31
N ARG A 140 -13.81 1.62 -16.50
CA ARG A 140 -14.50 2.57 -15.61
C ARG A 140 -14.31 4.03 -16.05
N GLY A 141 -13.85 4.26 -17.28
CA GLY A 141 -13.69 5.61 -17.84
C GLY A 141 -12.54 6.42 -17.23
N ILE A 142 -11.59 5.78 -16.54
CA ILE A 142 -10.45 6.49 -15.93
C ILE A 142 -9.27 6.54 -16.90
N ASP A 143 -8.69 7.74 -17.06
CA ASP A 143 -7.46 7.93 -17.83
C ASP A 143 -6.28 7.18 -17.20
N GLN A 144 -5.91 6.09 -17.87
CA GLN A 144 -4.83 5.19 -17.47
C GLN A 144 -3.41 5.79 -17.57
N ARG A 145 -3.21 6.93 -18.27
CA ARG A 145 -1.86 7.50 -18.50
C ARG A 145 -1.14 7.86 -17.21
N TRP A 146 -1.89 8.18 -16.17
CA TRP A 146 -1.37 8.59 -14.87
C TRP A 146 -1.06 7.42 -13.92
N TYR A 147 -1.47 6.20 -14.27
CA TYR A 147 -1.36 5.03 -13.43
C TYR A 147 -0.23 4.11 -13.92
N SER A 148 0.88 4.18 -13.21
CA SER A 148 2.07 3.35 -13.41
C SER A 148 2.44 2.60 -12.13
N GLY A 149 3.49 1.77 -12.18
CA GLY A 149 3.98 1.08 -10.99
C GLY A 149 4.49 1.97 -9.85
N HIS A 150 4.74 3.26 -10.11
CA HIS A 150 5.08 4.22 -9.05
C HIS A 150 3.84 4.75 -8.32
N SER A 151 2.67 4.73 -8.96
CA SER A 151 1.45 5.39 -8.48
C SER A 151 0.99 4.91 -7.10
N PHE A 152 1.23 3.64 -6.75
CA PHE A 152 0.85 3.10 -5.43
C PHE A 152 1.61 3.77 -4.28
N ARG A 153 2.94 3.88 -4.37
CA ARG A 153 3.75 4.53 -3.33
C ARG A 153 3.44 6.04 -3.23
N ILE A 154 3.22 6.72 -4.36
CA ILE A 154 2.81 8.14 -4.36
C ILE A 154 1.43 8.28 -3.71
N GLY A 155 0.48 7.45 -4.13
CA GLY A 155 -0.90 7.48 -3.65
C GLY A 155 -1.00 7.16 -2.17
N ALA A 156 -0.21 6.20 -1.66
CA ALA A 156 -0.12 5.88 -0.24
C ALA A 156 0.38 7.09 0.56
N ALA A 157 1.50 7.69 0.16
CA ALA A 157 2.06 8.88 0.80
C ALA A 157 1.06 10.04 0.85
N THR A 158 0.44 10.35 -0.29
CA THR A 158 -0.54 11.42 -0.40
C THR A 158 -1.77 11.14 0.46
N SER A 159 -2.30 9.90 0.45
CA SER A 159 -3.48 9.53 1.24
C SER A 159 -3.19 9.58 2.74
N THR A 160 -2.00 9.16 3.16
CA THR A 160 -1.58 9.18 4.56
C THR A 160 -1.38 10.62 5.06
N ALA A 161 -0.80 11.50 4.25
CA ALA A 161 -0.73 12.93 4.55
C ALA A 161 -2.12 13.58 4.68
N GLN A 162 -3.04 13.25 3.76
CA GLN A 162 -4.44 13.73 3.83
C GLN A 162 -5.18 13.23 5.08
N ALA A 163 -4.80 12.07 5.62
CA ALA A 163 -5.33 11.55 6.87
C ALA A 163 -4.74 12.25 8.11
N GLY A 164 -3.88 13.25 7.94
CA GLY A 164 -3.27 14.01 9.04
C GLY A 164 -2.17 13.25 9.77
N VAL A 165 -1.64 12.17 9.19
CA VAL A 165 -0.53 11.42 9.80
C VAL A 165 0.74 12.26 9.72
N PRO A 166 1.50 12.40 10.84
CA PRO A 166 2.74 13.16 10.85
C PRO A 166 3.76 12.73 9.80
N ASP A 167 4.46 13.70 9.22
CA ASP A 167 5.44 13.49 8.14
C ASP A 167 6.55 12.49 8.50
N HIS A 168 7.00 12.47 9.76
CA HIS A 168 8.03 11.52 10.20
C HIS A 168 7.55 10.05 10.10
N LEU A 169 6.27 9.78 10.33
CA LEU A 169 5.69 8.44 10.14
C LEU A 169 5.55 8.10 8.65
N ILE A 170 5.17 9.07 7.81
CA ILE A 170 5.12 8.89 6.35
C ILE A 170 6.53 8.55 5.83
N LYS A 171 7.54 9.30 6.29
CA LYS A 171 8.95 9.07 5.97
C LYS A 171 9.38 7.65 6.37
N ALA A 172 9.02 7.20 7.57
CA ALA A 172 9.30 5.86 8.06
C ALA A 172 8.59 4.77 7.25
N LEU A 173 7.28 4.91 6.99
CA LEU A 173 6.48 3.94 6.22
C LEU A 173 7.00 3.76 4.80
N GLY A 174 7.30 4.86 4.11
CA GLY A 174 7.89 4.78 2.78
C GLY A 174 9.39 4.52 2.77
N ARG A 175 10.05 4.46 3.94
CA ARG A 175 11.49 4.17 4.06
C ARG A 175 12.33 5.18 3.27
N TRP A 176 11.97 6.46 3.32
CA TRP A 176 12.75 7.53 2.70
C TRP A 176 13.87 7.98 3.63
N LYS A 177 15.11 7.96 3.14
CA LYS A 177 16.28 8.43 3.90
C LYS A 177 16.34 9.97 3.97
N SER A 178 15.81 10.67 2.97
CA SER A 178 15.80 12.12 2.87
C SER A 178 14.38 12.69 2.79
N GLU A 179 14.26 14.02 2.73
CA GLU A 179 12.99 14.75 2.54
C GLU A 179 12.37 14.56 1.15
N ALA A 180 12.91 13.65 0.32
CA ALA A 180 12.36 13.33 -1.00
C ALA A 180 10.89 12.85 -0.97
N TYR A 181 10.37 12.43 0.19
CA TYR A 181 8.94 12.09 0.35
C TYR A 181 8.01 13.29 0.13
N GLN A 182 8.47 14.52 0.36
CA GLN A 182 7.66 15.72 0.17
C GLN A 182 7.19 15.86 -1.28
N ILE A 183 8.02 15.49 -2.25
CA ILE A 183 7.68 15.49 -3.70
C ILE A 183 6.56 14.46 -4.00
N TYR A 184 6.43 13.42 -3.18
CA TYR A 184 5.40 12.39 -3.34
C TYR A 184 4.06 12.77 -2.70
N ILE A 185 4.04 13.74 -1.78
CA ILE A 185 2.80 14.24 -1.17
C ILE A 185 2.22 15.29 -2.10
N ARG A 186 1.23 14.89 -2.90
CA ARG A 186 0.49 15.83 -3.75
C ARG A 186 -0.63 16.47 -2.93
N THR A 187 -0.41 17.69 -2.46
CA THR A 187 -1.42 18.47 -1.74
C THR A 187 -2.59 18.83 -2.67
N PRO A 188 -3.80 18.30 -2.45
CA PRO A 188 -4.96 18.68 -3.26
C PRO A 188 -5.32 20.15 -3.04
N LEU A 189 -5.97 20.76 -4.03
CA LEU A 189 -6.50 22.11 -3.92
C LEU A 189 -7.45 22.26 -2.72
N SER A 190 -8.25 21.24 -2.42
CA SER A 190 -9.16 21.24 -1.25
C SER A 190 -8.41 21.43 0.07
N SER A 191 -7.26 20.77 0.24
CA SER A 191 -6.41 20.94 1.42
C SER A 191 -5.85 22.35 1.51
N LEU A 192 -5.42 22.93 0.39
CA LEU A 192 -4.96 24.33 0.35
C LEU A 192 -6.09 25.29 0.73
N THR A 193 -7.30 25.11 0.19
CA THR A 193 -8.45 25.98 0.51
C THR A 193 -8.95 25.82 1.94
N ALA A 194 -8.79 24.64 2.55
CA ALA A 194 -9.18 24.40 3.93
C ALA A 194 -8.32 25.19 4.94
N VAL A 195 -7.10 25.58 4.54
CA VAL A 195 -6.21 26.41 5.38
C VAL A 195 -6.88 27.75 5.71
N SER A 196 -7.58 28.37 4.76
CA SER A 196 -8.27 29.64 4.99
C SER A 196 -9.28 29.55 6.13
N ALA A 197 -10.05 28.46 6.20
CA ALA A 197 -11.00 28.24 7.29
C ALA A 197 -10.30 28.02 8.65
N SER A 198 -9.17 27.32 8.65
CA SER A 198 -8.36 27.14 9.87
C SER A 198 -7.74 28.45 10.36
N LEU A 199 -7.23 29.29 9.46
CA LEU A 199 -6.68 30.61 9.80
C LEU A 199 -7.77 31.51 10.41
N ALA A 200 -8.96 31.53 9.83
CA ALA A 200 -10.10 32.29 10.37
C ALA A 200 -10.49 31.83 11.79
N ARG A 201 -10.49 30.52 12.05
CA ARG A 201 -10.76 29.96 13.39
C ARG A 201 -9.69 30.32 14.42
N SER A 202 -8.42 30.29 14.02
CA SER A 202 -7.32 30.68 14.89
C SER A 202 -7.36 32.17 15.23
N ALA A 203 -7.69 33.02 14.25
CA ALA A 203 -7.79 34.47 14.44
C ALA A 203 -8.99 34.90 15.29
N SER A 204 -10.05 34.07 15.34
CA SER A 204 -11.27 34.33 16.12
C SER A 204 -11.25 33.71 17.52
N SER A 205 -10.22 32.92 17.86
CA SER A 205 -10.03 32.42 19.23
C SER A 205 -9.50 33.57 20.11
N PRO A 206 -10.23 33.98 21.17
CA PRO A 206 -9.78 35.05 22.03
C PRO A 206 -8.52 34.59 22.78
N SER A 207 -7.38 35.21 22.50
CA SER A 207 -6.20 35.13 23.35
C SER A 207 -6.53 35.77 24.69
N GLY A 208 -6.96 34.97 25.66
CA GLY A 208 -7.13 35.41 27.04
C GLY A 208 -5.77 35.84 27.61
N PRO A 209 -5.63 37.06 28.16
CA PRO A 209 -4.42 37.46 28.84
C PRO A 209 -4.33 36.69 30.16
N SER A 210 -3.25 35.95 30.35
CA SER A 210 -2.86 35.39 31.64
C SER A 210 -2.58 36.56 32.59
N SER A 211 -3.55 36.89 33.44
CA SER A 211 -3.35 37.85 34.52
C SER A 211 -2.34 37.27 35.50
N HIS A 212 -1.17 37.89 35.59
CA HIS A 212 -0.30 37.80 36.75
C HIS A 212 -1.09 38.18 38.00
N SER A 213 -1.22 37.27 38.95
CA SER A 213 -1.55 37.58 40.34
C SER A 213 -0.41 37.08 41.21
N SER A 214 0.55 37.97 41.46
CA SER A 214 1.50 37.84 42.57
C SER A 214 0.76 38.16 43.87
N GLN A 215 0.75 37.21 44.80
CA GLN A 215 0.78 37.44 46.24
C GLN A 215 1.70 36.40 46.86
#